data_AF-A0A7C4XLC0-F1
#
_entry.id   AF-A0A7C4XLC0-F1
#
_cell.length_a   1.000
_cell.length_b   1.000
_cell.length_c   1.000
_cell.angle_alpha   90.00
_cell.angle_beta   90.00
_cell.angle_gamma   90.00
#
_symmetry.space_group_name_H-M   'P 1'
#
loop_
_entity.id
_entity.type
_entity.pdbx_description
1 polymer ?
#
loop_
_entity_poly.entity_id
_entity_poly.type
_entity_poly.pdbx_seq_one_letter_code
_entity_poly.pdbx_strand_id
1 'polypeptide(L)'
;MQRVAGHGRMEGVVAEAFEVLPGRADCGLVILCDHAGNALPEAYGTLGLPETQLKRHIAYDIGAAEVTRRLSHALGAPAVLTRYSRLLIDPNRGIDDPTLIMRLSDGAIVPGNRHVDAAERQRRIERYYRPYHAAIEQVIEAGLAAGVPPAILSIHSFTESWKGVARPWHVSVLWDRDPRLARPLLDLLYAENDLIVGENEPYTGQYEGDTLWQHGTERGLAHAIVEIRQDLIRDEAGQEVWATRLARVLRALLARPDLTLNFRTVVGQQGVPAGLPPAGPAGPARHIREKAQMPTFDDKTRAEIEAAAFRKLLSHLRQRTDVQNIDLMNLAGFCRNCLANWYQEAANAVGQMLSKDEAREIIYGMPYKDWQAKYQKEATPEQKARFEKAKPHQH
;
A
#
# COMPACT_ATOMS: atom_id res chain seq x y z
N MET A 1 8.20 36.11 18.30
CA MET A 1 6.95 36.22 19.10
C MET A 1 5.88 36.85 18.24
N GLN A 2 5.14 36.02 17.48
CA GLN A 2 3.93 36.44 16.78
C GLN A 2 2.73 36.11 17.66
N ARG A 3 1.88 37.11 17.88
CA ARG A 3 0.71 37.05 18.75
C ARG A 3 -0.36 36.18 18.11
N VAL A 4 -0.79 35.14 18.83
CA VAL A 4 -2.01 34.40 18.54
C VAL A 4 -3.18 35.26 18.97
N ALA A 5 -3.97 35.76 18.02
CA ALA A 5 -5.26 36.38 18.30
C ALA A 5 -6.32 35.76 17.38
N GLY A 6 -7.28 35.05 17.98
CA GLY A 6 -8.62 34.80 17.44
C GLY A 6 -8.75 33.61 16.48
N HIS A 7 -9.29 32.50 17.00
CA HIS A 7 -9.81 31.33 16.29
C HIS A 7 -8.77 30.58 15.44
N GLY A 8 -8.22 29.48 15.98
CA GLY A 8 -7.17 28.64 15.38
C GLY A 8 -7.48 28.01 14.02
N ARG A 9 -7.72 28.83 13.00
CA ARG A 9 -7.90 28.47 11.61
C ARG A 9 -6.55 28.60 10.91
N MET A 10 -6.11 27.51 10.28
CA MET A 10 -4.91 27.47 9.47
C MET A 10 -5.20 28.07 8.10
N GLU A 11 -4.22 28.81 7.58
CA GLU A 11 -4.24 29.35 6.22
C GLU A 11 -3.85 28.27 5.21
N GLY A 12 -4.29 28.47 3.96
CA GLY A 12 -3.90 27.58 2.87
C GLY A 12 -2.46 27.84 2.44
N VAL A 13 -1.73 26.79 2.09
CA VAL A 13 -0.35 26.88 1.60
C VAL A 13 -0.23 26.08 0.32
N VAL A 14 0.36 26.67 -0.72
CA VAL A 14 0.66 25.97 -1.97
C VAL A 14 2.17 25.93 -2.14
N ALA A 15 2.72 24.72 -2.19
CA ALA A 15 4.12 24.46 -2.50
C ALA A 15 4.23 23.66 -3.81
N GLU A 16 5.45 23.31 -4.21
CA GLU A 16 5.65 22.43 -5.36
C GLU A 16 5.12 21.01 -5.09
N ALA A 17 5.43 20.46 -3.92
CA ALA A 17 5.12 19.08 -3.57
C ALA A 17 3.67 18.88 -3.10
N PHE A 18 3.09 19.90 -2.45
CA PHE A 18 1.84 19.76 -1.72
C PHE A 18 0.99 21.03 -1.75
N GLU A 19 -0.28 20.86 -1.42
CA GLU A 19 -1.23 21.91 -1.10
C GLU A 19 -1.87 21.61 0.25
N VAL A 20 -1.87 22.60 1.13
CA VAL A 20 -2.64 22.61 2.38
C VAL A 20 -3.88 23.46 2.16
N LEU A 21 -5.06 22.89 2.38
CA LEU A 21 -6.31 23.62 2.38
C LEU A 21 -6.56 24.25 3.76
N PRO A 22 -7.10 25.47 3.81
CA PRO A 22 -7.39 26.14 5.07
C PRO A 22 -8.47 25.40 5.84
N GLY A 23 -8.37 25.40 7.17
CA GLY A 23 -9.31 24.70 8.04
C GLY A 23 -9.07 25.02 9.49
N ARG A 24 -10.01 24.63 10.36
CA ARG A 24 -9.88 24.80 11.80
C ARG A 24 -8.93 23.73 12.37
N ALA A 25 -7.87 24.15 13.05
CA ALA A 25 -6.95 23.23 13.72
C ALA A 25 -7.65 22.43 14.83
N ASP A 26 -8.68 23.02 15.46
CA ASP A 26 -9.45 22.41 16.54
C ASP A 26 -10.69 21.62 16.08
N CYS A 27 -10.84 21.34 14.78
CA CYS A 27 -12.00 20.58 14.29
C CYS A 27 -11.92 19.06 14.53
N GLY A 28 -10.80 18.56 15.07
CA GLY A 28 -10.61 17.15 15.37
C GLY A 28 -10.43 16.23 14.16
N LEU A 29 -10.15 16.79 12.98
CA LEU A 29 -9.96 16.02 11.75
C LEU A 29 -8.87 16.65 10.87
N VAL A 30 -8.02 15.80 10.29
CA VAL A 30 -7.14 16.13 9.18
C VAL A 30 -7.47 15.20 8.03
N ILE A 31 -7.66 15.76 6.83
CA ILE A 31 -7.94 14.97 5.62
C ILE A 31 -6.68 14.91 4.75
N LEU A 32 -6.33 13.74 4.26
CA LEU A 32 -5.18 13.53 3.39
C LEU A 32 -5.63 13.06 2.01
N CYS A 33 -4.86 13.38 0.97
CA CYS A 33 -5.01 12.77 -0.35
C CYS A 33 -3.63 12.59 -0.99
N ASP A 34 -3.07 11.40 -0.74
CA ASP A 34 -1.69 11.06 -1.06
C ASP A 34 -1.45 10.97 -2.58
N HIS A 35 -2.47 10.59 -3.34
CA HIS A 35 -2.42 10.48 -4.80
C HIS A 35 -3.29 11.53 -5.51
N ALA A 36 -3.38 12.75 -4.95
CA ALA A 36 -4.22 13.82 -5.49
C ALA A 36 -3.70 14.37 -6.84
N GLY A 37 -2.39 14.58 -6.95
CA GLY A 37 -1.78 15.24 -8.09
C GLY A 37 -1.47 14.27 -9.24
N ASN A 38 -1.55 14.77 -10.47
CA ASN A 38 -1.07 14.07 -11.67
C ASN A 38 0.05 14.82 -12.41
N ALA A 39 0.60 15.88 -11.81
CA ALA A 39 1.64 16.66 -12.47
C ALA A 39 2.98 15.90 -12.46
N LEU A 40 3.70 15.99 -13.57
CA LEU A 40 5.11 15.64 -13.64
C LEU A 40 5.89 16.94 -13.87
N PRO A 41 6.90 17.26 -13.04
CA PRO A 41 7.72 18.45 -13.25
C PRO A 41 8.42 18.41 -14.61
N GLU A 42 8.67 19.57 -15.21
CA GLU A 42 9.21 19.70 -16.58
C GLU A 42 10.47 18.84 -16.81
N ALA A 43 11.38 18.81 -15.83
CA ALA A 43 12.61 18.01 -15.88
C ALA A 43 12.38 16.49 -16.05
N TYR A 44 11.18 15.98 -15.73
CA TYR A 44 10.80 14.58 -15.85
C TYR A 44 9.97 14.28 -17.10
N GLY A 45 9.47 15.31 -17.80
CA GLY A 45 8.57 15.16 -18.95
C GLY A 45 7.39 14.22 -18.62
N THR A 46 7.19 13.20 -19.45
CA THR A 46 6.14 12.17 -19.24
C THR A 46 6.64 10.90 -18.55
N LEU A 47 7.87 10.92 -18.01
CA LEU A 47 8.62 9.71 -17.63
C LEU A 47 8.73 8.68 -18.78
N GLY A 48 8.59 9.12 -20.04
CA GLY A 48 8.58 8.26 -21.22
C GLY A 48 7.29 7.45 -21.40
N LEU A 49 6.22 7.77 -20.65
CA LEU A 49 4.91 7.15 -20.82
C LEU A 49 4.08 7.91 -21.87
N PRO A 50 3.20 7.22 -22.61
CA PRO A 50 2.21 7.89 -23.44
C PRO A 50 1.15 8.57 -22.55
N GLU A 51 0.56 9.65 -23.04
CA GLU A 51 -0.44 10.43 -22.31
C GLU A 51 -1.64 9.59 -21.85
N THR A 52 -2.01 8.57 -22.62
CA THR A 52 -3.09 7.64 -22.26
C THR A 52 -2.81 6.87 -20.97
N GLN A 53 -1.54 6.64 -20.62
CA GLN A 53 -1.15 6.00 -19.35
C GLN A 53 -1.17 6.99 -18.19
N LEU A 54 -0.78 8.24 -18.43
CA LEU A 54 -0.84 9.31 -17.43
C LEU A 54 -2.27 9.69 -17.03
N LYS A 55 -3.27 9.37 -17.87
CA LYS A 55 -4.70 9.58 -17.56
C LYS A 55 -5.33 8.44 -16.77
N ARG A 56 -4.60 7.36 -16.48
CA ARG A 56 -5.11 6.18 -15.76
C ARG A 56 -4.77 6.26 -14.27
N HIS A 57 -5.44 5.41 -13.50
CA HIS A 57 -5.26 5.22 -12.05
C HIS A 57 -3.82 4.90 -11.62
N ILE A 58 -2.94 4.53 -12.55
CA ILE A 58 -1.51 4.29 -12.23
C ILE A 58 -0.76 5.57 -11.87
N ALA A 59 -1.27 6.74 -12.30
CA ALA A 59 -0.59 8.02 -12.17
C ALA A 59 -1.10 8.86 -10.99
N TYR A 60 -2.37 8.69 -10.62
CA TYR A 60 -3.05 9.41 -9.54
C TYR A 60 -4.41 8.73 -9.27
N ASP A 61 -5.05 9.12 -8.18
CA ASP A 61 -6.37 8.62 -7.81
C ASP A 61 -7.46 9.51 -8.42
N ILE A 62 -8.18 8.96 -9.39
CA ILE A 62 -9.15 9.69 -10.21
C ILE A 62 -10.32 10.15 -9.33
N GLY A 63 -10.48 11.47 -9.22
CA GLY A 63 -11.57 12.11 -8.47
C GLY A 63 -11.31 12.34 -6.98
N ALA A 64 -10.30 11.67 -6.40
CA ALA A 64 -10.04 11.72 -4.96
C ALA A 64 -9.68 13.13 -4.46
N ALA A 65 -8.93 13.91 -5.25
CA ALA A 65 -8.57 15.28 -4.93
C ALA A 65 -9.81 16.20 -4.77
N GLU A 66 -10.78 16.09 -5.69
CA GLU A 66 -11.99 16.93 -5.64
C GLU A 66 -12.94 16.52 -4.53
N VAL A 67 -13.08 15.21 -4.27
CA VAL A 67 -13.81 14.73 -3.08
C VAL A 67 -13.17 15.30 -1.81
N THR A 68 -11.84 15.27 -1.72
CA THR A 68 -11.08 15.82 -0.58
C THR A 68 -11.33 17.31 -0.38
N ARG A 69 -11.26 18.11 -1.46
CA ARG A 69 -11.53 19.57 -1.41
C ARG A 69 -12.94 19.87 -0.92
N ARG A 70 -13.94 19.20 -1.49
CA ARG A 70 -15.36 19.37 -1.10
C ARG A 70 -15.57 18.95 0.36
N LEU A 71 -14.96 17.86 0.78
CA LEU A 71 -15.07 17.36 2.15
C LEU A 71 -14.40 18.29 3.17
N SER A 72 -13.19 18.78 2.86
CA SER A 72 -12.47 19.79 3.65
C SER A 72 -13.32 21.05 3.82
N HIS A 73 -13.86 21.59 2.73
CA HIS A 73 -14.75 22.74 2.78
C HIS A 73 -16.01 22.48 3.62
N ALA A 74 -16.69 21.35 3.40
CA ALA A 74 -17.92 21.01 4.10
C ALA A 74 -17.70 20.86 5.61
N LEU A 75 -16.59 20.25 6.03
CA LEU A 75 -16.30 19.99 7.45
C LEU A 75 -15.54 21.15 8.11
N GLY A 76 -15.04 22.12 7.35
CA GLY A 76 -14.11 23.13 7.83
C GLY A 76 -12.80 22.54 8.33
N ALA A 77 -12.46 21.33 7.86
CA ALA A 77 -11.28 20.58 8.27
C ALA A 77 -10.11 20.87 7.33
N PRO A 78 -8.88 21.04 7.85
CA PRO A 78 -7.72 21.18 6.98
C PRO A 78 -7.47 19.90 6.20
N ALA A 79 -6.90 20.06 5.00
CA ALA A 79 -6.49 18.94 4.18
C ALA A 79 -5.11 19.12 3.58
N VAL A 80 -4.39 18.03 3.36
CA VAL A 80 -3.09 18.02 2.69
C VAL A 80 -3.18 17.11 1.47
N LEU A 81 -2.83 17.66 0.31
CA LEU A 81 -2.91 16.98 -0.99
C LEU A 81 -1.55 17.03 -1.67
N THR A 82 -1.14 15.94 -2.32
CA THR A 82 -0.01 16.01 -3.25
C THR A 82 -0.33 16.83 -4.49
N ARG A 83 0.70 17.40 -5.09
CA ARG A 83 0.61 18.15 -6.36
C ARG A 83 1.32 17.47 -7.52
N TYR A 84 1.95 16.32 -7.27
CA TYR A 84 2.68 15.53 -8.25
C TYR A 84 2.10 14.12 -8.37
N SER A 85 2.33 13.48 -9.51
CA SER A 85 1.94 12.09 -9.76
C SER A 85 2.71 11.13 -8.86
N ARG A 86 2.02 10.11 -8.32
CA ARG A 86 2.66 9.00 -7.58
C ARG A 86 3.72 8.23 -8.41
N LEU A 87 3.70 8.36 -9.74
CA LEU A 87 4.74 7.80 -10.61
C LEU A 87 6.08 8.53 -10.47
N LEU A 88 6.08 9.79 -10.02
CA LEU A 88 7.32 10.51 -9.72
C LEU A 88 7.98 9.90 -8.48
N ILE A 89 7.23 9.84 -7.39
CA ILE A 89 7.59 9.19 -6.13
C ILE A 89 6.27 8.96 -5.38
N ASP A 90 6.05 7.80 -4.79
CA ASP A 90 4.78 7.50 -4.13
C ASP A 90 4.86 7.89 -2.65
N PRO A 91 4.14 8.93 -2.18
CA PRO A 91 4.17 9.34 -0.77
C PRO A 91 3.48 8.33 0.16
N ASN A 92 2.62 7.45 -0.36
CA ASN A 92 1.96 6.43 0.44
C ASN A 92 2.75 5.11 0.45
N ARG A 93 4.07 5.21 0.44
CA ARG A 93 5.03 4.12 0.55
C ARG A 93 6.06 4.47 1.59
N GLY A 94 6.51 3.47 2.35
CA GLY A 94 7.66 3.63 3.23
C GLY A 94 8.88 4.16 2.48
N ILE A 95 9.68 4.98 3.17
CA ILE A 95 10.87 5.58 2.56
C ILE A 95 11.88 4.54 2.05
N ASP A 96 11.81 3.29 2.51
CA ASP A 96 12.67 2.17 2.07
C ASP A 96 11.93 1.16 1.17
N ASP A 97 10.67 1.43 0.83
CA ASP A 97 9.86 0.56 0.00
C ASP A 97 10.45 0.46 -1.43
N PRO A 98 10.61 -0.75 -2.00
CA PRO A 98 11.17 -0.93 -3.33
C PRO A 98 10.32 -0.34 -4.45
N THR A 99 9.04 -0.03 -4.17
CA THR A 99 8.06 0.59 -5.07
C THR A 99 7.88 2.09 -4.83
N LEU A 100 8.63 2.70 -3.89
CA LEU A 100 8.65 4.16 -3.65
C LEU A 100 8.82 4.96 -4.94
N ILE A 101 9.67 4.48 -5.85
CA ILE A 101 9.75 4.99 -7.22
C ILE A 101 9.40 3.84 -8.17
N MET A 102 8.13 3.81 -8.59
CA MET A 102 7.57 2.69 -9.33
C MET A 102 8.25 2.49 -10.69
N ARG A 103 8.86 1.33 -10.92
CA ARG A 103 9.49 0.97 -12.20
C ARG A 103 8.56 0.23 -13.16
N LEU A 104 7.56 -0.47 -12.62
CA LEU A 104 6.61 -1.30 -13.35
C LEU A 104 5.22 -1.10 -12.73
N SER A 105 4.28 -0.54 -13.48
CA SER A 105 2.90 -0.34 -13.03
C SER A 105 1.93 -0.97 -14.01
N ASP A 106 1.04 -1.82 -13.52
CA ASP A 106 0.01 -2.51 -14.31
C ASP A 106 0.54 -3.17 -15.61
N GLY A 107 1.71 -3.81 -15.50
CA GLY A 107 2.38 -4.47 -16.63
C GLY A 107 3.15 -3.54 -17.58
N ALA A 108 3.04 -2.22 -17.43
CA ALA A 108 3.80 -1.24 -18.19
C ALA A 108 5.07 -0.83 -17.43
N ILE A 109 6.21 -0.88 -18.12
CA ILE A 109 7.45 -0.30 -17.60
C ILE A 109 7.29 1.22 -17.62
N VAL A 110 7.74 1.90 -16.57
CA VAL A 110 7.86 3.37 -16.51
C VAL A 110 9.28 3.73 -16.97
N PRO A 111 9.49 4.15 -18.24
CA PRO A 111 10.84 4.26 -18.80
C PRO A 111 11.76 5.19 -18.01
N GLY A 112 11.25 6.35 -17.58
CA GLY A 112 11.97 7.34 -16.80
C GLY A 112 12.35 6.89 -15.39
N ASN A 113 11.76 5.80 -14.89
CA ASN A 113 12.08 5.24 -13.57
C ASN A 113 13.00 4.02 -13.65
N ARG A 114 13.18 3.41 -14.83
CA ARG A 114 13.93 2.15 -15.01
C ARG A 114 15.35 2.21 -14.46
N HIS A 115 16.04 3.34 -14.66
CA HIS A 115 17.45 3.53 -14.34
C HIS A 115 17.67 4.56 -13.21
N VAL A 116 16.64 4.84 -12.40
CA VAL A 116 16.78 5.73 -11.24
C VAL A 116 17.84 5.17 -10.30
N ASP A 117 18.88 5.96 -10.09
CA ASP A 117 19.98 5.70 -9.17
C ASP A 117 19.69 6.28 -7.77
N ALA A 118 20.62 6.08 -6.85
CA ALA A 118 20.49 6.56 -5.48
C ALA A 118 20.44 8.09 -5.39
N ALA A 119 21.17 8.80 -6.26
CA ALA A 119 21.21 10.25 -6.26
C ALA A 119 19.87 10.85 -6.71
N GLU A 120 19.27 10.30 -7.77
CA GLU A 120 17.96 10.70 -8.24
C GLU A 120 16.85 10.34 -7.25
N ARG A 121 16.93 9.16 -6.64
CA ARG A 121 16.02 8.78 -5.55
C ARG A 121 16.07 9.80 -4.42
N GLN A 122 17.28 10.18 -3.97
CA GLN A 122 17.43 11.15 -2.90
C GLN A 122 16.89 12.53 -3.29
N ARG A 123 17.11 12.98 -4.53
CA ARG A 123 16.54 14.23 -5.04
C ARG A 123 15.02 14.25 -4.96
N ARG A 124 14.35 13.16 -5.37
CA ARG A 124 12.88 13.07 -5.29
C ARG A 124 12.38 13.02 -3.85
N ILE A 125 13.12 12.36 -2.96
CA ILE A 125 12.82 12.33 -1.52
C ILE A 125 12.85 13.73 -0.94
N GLU A 126 13.94 14.47 -1.14
CA GLU A 126 14.11 15.80 -0.54
C GLU A 126 13.17 16.85 -1.12
N ARG A 127 12.81 16.74 -2.41
CA ARG A 127 12.01 17.75 -3.10
C ARG A 127 10.50 17.51 -3.04
N TYR A 128 10.07 16.25 -2.96
CA TYR A 128 8.64 15.90 -3.07
C TYR A 128 8.14 15.13 -1.85
N TYR A 129 8.78 14.01 -1.50
CA TYR A 129 8.34 13.14 -0.41
C TYR A 129 8.40 13.86 0.95
N ARG A 130 9.59 14.31 1.39
CA ARG A 130 9.76 14.92 2.71
C ARG A 130 8.91 16.19 2.88
N PRO A 131 8.82 17.11 1.90
CA PRO A 131 7.97 18.28 2.05
C PRO A 131 6.49 17.95 2.23
N TYR A 132 5.97 16.92 1.54
CA TYR A 132 4.58 16.48 1.73
C TYR A 132 4.35 15.94 3.15
N HIS A 133 5.21 15.03 3.65
CA HIS A 133 5.07 14.49 5.01
C HIS A 133 5.28 15.56 6.09
N ALA A 134 6.18 16.53 5.86
CA ALA A 134 6.37 17.66 6.77
C ALA A 134 5.12 18.57 6.83
N ALA A 135 4.40 18.74 5.72
CA ALA A 135 3.14 19.49 5.72
C ALA A 135 2.04 18.76 6.52
N ILE A 136 1.97 17.42 6.41
CA ILE A 136 1.07 16.59 7.23
C ILE A 136 1.40 16.76 8.71
N GLU A 137 2.68 16.65 9.08
CA GLU A 137 3.13 16.84 10.46
C GLU A 137 2.72 18.20 11.00
N GLN A 138 2.97 19.28 10.26
CA GLN A 138 2.61 20.64 10.67
C GLN A 138 1.10 20.79 10.95
N VAL A 139 0.26 20.23 10.09
CA VAL A 139 -1.20 20.28 10.25
C VAL A 139 -1.66 19.48 11.49
N ILE A 140 -1.06 18.32 11.73
CA ILE A 140 -1.38 17.53 12.93
C ILE A 140 -0.89 18.23 14.20
N GLU A 141 0.33 18.77 14.21
CA GLU A 141 0.88 19.52 15.35
C GLU A 141 0.03 20.73 15.68
N ALA A 142 -0.53 21.41 14.69
CA ALA A 142 -1.45 22.52 14.93
C ALA A 142 -2.71 22.08 15.69
N GLY A 143 -3.29 20.92 15.35
CA GLY A 143 -4.45 20.38 16.08
C GLY A 143 -4.11 19.96 17.51
N LEU A 144 -2.95 19.31 17.70
CA LEU A 144 -2.45 18.96 19.02
C LEU A 144 -2.21 20.21 19.89
N ALA A 145 -1.60 21.25 19.32
CA ALA A 145 -1.39 22.52 19.99
C ALA A 145 -2.69 23.25 20.32
N ALA A 146 -3.77 23.01 19.55
CA ALA A 146 -5.11 23.50 19.85
C ALA A 146 -5.83 22.70 20.96
N GLY A 147 -5.21 21.62 21.46
CA GLY A 147 -5.77 20.75 22.50
C GLY A 147 -6.77 19.72 21.99
N VAL A 148 -6.90 19.55 20.67
CA VAL A 148 -7.82 18.59 20.05
C VAL A 148 -7.00 17.66 19.13
N PRO A 149 -6.50 16.52 19.64
CA PRO A 149 -5.82 15.55 18.79
C PRO A 149 -6.71 15.15 17.61
N PRO A 150 -6.25 15.34 16.36
CA PRO A 150 -7.08 15.08 15.21
C PRO A 150 -7.13 13.59 14.89
N ALA A 151 -8.29 13.14 14.42
CA ALA A 151 -8.36 11.92 13.62
C ALA A 151 -7.79 12.19 12.21
N ILE A 152 -7.21 11.18 11.56
CA ILE A 152 -6.61 11.29 10.22
C ILE A 152 -7.40 10.44 9.24
N LEU A 153 -7.96 11.08 8.21
CA LEU A 153 -8.71 10.38 7.16
C LEU A 153 -8.01 10.59 5.82
N SER A 154 -7.47 9.52 5.22
CA SER A 154 -6.94 9.61 3.85
C SER A 154 -7.99 9.20 2.82
N ILE A 155 -8.17 10.00 1.77
CA ILE A 155 -9.12 9.75 0.67
C ILE A 155 -8.34 9.25 -0.55
N HIS A 156 -8.69 8.06 -0.99
CA HIS A 156 -8.12 7.36 -2.15
C HIS A 156 -9.23 6.92 -3.09
N SER A 157 -8.84 6.47 -4.28
CA SER A 157 -9.77 5.84 -5.22
C SER A 157 -9.15 4.62 -5.88
N PHE A 158 -9.98 3.66 -6.25
CA PHE A 158 -9.54 2.46 -6.93
C PHE A 158 -10.34 2.17 -8.20
N THR A 159 -9.71 1.47 -9.14
CA THR A 159 -10.37 1.11 -10.40
C THR A 159 -11.52 0.12 -10.21
N GLU A 160 -12.58 0.29 -10.98
CA GLU A 160 -13.79 -0.53 -11.00
C GLU A 160 -13.56 -1.99 -11.41
N SER A 161 -12.44 -2.28 -12.09
CA SER A 161 -12.05 -3.64 -12.44
C SER A 161 -10.54 -3.83 -12.46
N TRP A 162 -10.07 -5.01 -12.06
CA TRP A 162 -8.67 -5.37 -12.07
C TRP A 162 -8.46 -6.64 -12.89
N LYS A 163 -7.68 -6.54 -13.97
CA LYS A 163 -7.40 -7.66 -14.89
C LYS A 163 -8.66 -8.41 -15.34
N GLY A 164 -9.73 -7.65 -15.62
CA GLY A 164 -11.02 -8.18 -16.07
C GLY A 164 -11.94 -8.66 -14.93
N VAL A 165 -11.50 -8.63 -13.67
CA VAL A 165 -12.34 -8.95 -12.51
C VAL A 165 -12.96 -7.67 -11.97
N ALA A 166 -14.30 -7.61 -11.93
CA ALA A 166 -15.02 -6.48 -11.35
C ALA A 166 -14.77 -6.39 -9.83
N ARG A 167 -14.63 -5.16 -9.32
CA ARG A 167 -14.55 -4.89 -7.88
C ARG A 167 -15.92 -4.41 -7.40
N PRO A 168 -16.64 -5.20 -6.58
CA PRO A 168 -18.06 -4.95 -6.31
C PRO A 168 -18.28 -3.77 -5.36
N TRP A 169 -17.31 -3.47 -4.50
CA TRP A 169 -17.42 -2.44 -3.47
C TRP A 169 -17.53 -1.03 -4.09
N HIS A 170 -18.50 -0.24 -3.63
CA HIS A 170 -18.64 1.17 -3.96
C HIS A 170 -17.64 2.02 -3.15
N VAL A 171 -17.43 1.63 -1.89
CA VAL A 171 -16.47 2.23 -0.97
C VAL A 171 -15.86 1.17 -0.10
N SER A 172 -14.61 1.37 0.31
CA SER A 172 -13.96 0.55 1.31
C SER A 172 -13.31 1.39 2.39
N VAL A 173 -13.22 0.84 3.59
CA VAL A 173 -12.44 1.41 4.70
C VAL A 173 -11.23 0.52 4.94
N LEU A 174 -10.03 1.10 4.80
CA LEU A 174 -8.79 0.40 5.10
C LEU A 174 -8.23 0.90 6.44
N TRP A 175 -7.77 -0.04 7.26
CA TRP A 175 -7.27 0.25 8.59
C TRP A 175 -6.38 -0.87 9.13
N ASP A 176 -5.46 -0.53 10.04
CA ASP A 176 -4.61 -1.51 10.74
C ASP A 176 -5.25 -1.98 12.05
N ARG A 177 -4.82 -1.42 13.17
CA ARG A 177 -5.14 -1.93 14.52
C ARG A 177 -5.94 -0.97 15.39
N ASP A 178 -6.10 0.28 14.95
CA ASP A 178 -6.84 1.30 15.69
C ASP A 178 -8.28 1.38 15.17
N PRO A 179 -9.27 0.83 15.89
CA PRO A 179 -10.65 0.75 15.40
C PRO A 179 -11.41 2.07 15.58
N ARG A 180 -10.85 3.07 16.27
CA ARG A 180 -11.62 4.22 16.79
C ARG A 180 -12.28 5.05 15.70
N LEU A 181 -11.60 5.24 14.57
CA LEU A 181 -12.20 5.89 13.39
C LEU A 181 -12.82 4.85 12.44
N ALA A 182 -12.07 3.79 12.14
CA ALA A 182 -12.43 2.83 11.10
C ALA A 182 -13.73 2.07 11.39
N ARG A 183 -13.92 1.56 12.61
CA ARG A 183 -15.08 0.74 12.93
C ARG A 183 -16.39 1.53 12.94
N PRO A 184 -16.46 2.70 13.61
CA PRO A 184 -17.65 3.55 13.52
C PRO A 184 -17.95 4.04 12.10
N LEU A 185 -16.91 4.29 11.30
CA LEU A 185 -17.07 4.66 9.89
C LEU A 185 -17.68 3.52 9.08
N LEU A 186 -17.17 2.29 9.24
CA LEU A 186 -17.76 1.10 8.64
C LEU A 186 -19.22 0.90 9.05
N ASP A 187 -19.52 0.98 10.35
CA ASP A 187 -20.89 0.79 10.85
C ASP A 187 -21.87 1.80 10.22
N LEU A 188 -21.45 3.07 10.06
CA LEU A 188 -22.28 4.10 9.40
C LEU A 188 -22.40 3.89 7.89
N LEU A 189 -21.34 3.43 7.21
CA LEU A 189 -21.40 3.12 5.78
C LEU A 189 -22.25 1.87 5.51
N TYR A 190 -22.19 0.85 6.37
CA TYR A 190 -23.05 -0.33 6.27
C TYR A 190 -24.55 0.00 6.48
N ALA A 191 -24.86 1.08 7.20
CA ALA A 191 -26.23 1.56 7.35
C ALA A 191 -26.78 2.25 6.08
N GLU A 192 -25.93 2.56 5.10
CA GLU A 192 -26.33 3.07 3.80
C GLU A 192 -26.82 1.91 2.91
N ASN A 193 -28.14 1.75 2.78
CA ASN A 193 -28.75 0.60 2.10
C ASN A 193 -28.47 0.50 0.58
N ASP A 194 -27.82 1.50 -0.01
CA ASP A 194 -27.45 1.55 -1.43
C ASP A 194 -25.95 1.29 -1.69
N LEU A 195 -25.17 0.95 -0.66
CA LEU A 195 -23.74 0.71 -0.78
C LEU A 195 -23.35 -0.77 -0.64
N ILE A 196 -22.41 -1.20 -1.47
CA ILE A 196 -21.58 -2.38 -1.20
C ILE A 196 -20.31 -1.87 -0.56
N VAL A 197 -20.09 -2.16 0.72
CA VAL A 197 -18.97 -1.64 1.51
C VAL A 197 -17.91 -2.74 1.70
N GLY A 198 -16.65 -2.40 1.45
CA GLY A 198 -15.50 -3.26 1.71
C GLY A 198 -14.78 -2.90 3.02
N GLU A 199 -14.28 -3.89 3.72
CA GLU A 199 -13.38 -3.71 4.87
C GLU A 199 -12.04 -4.33 4.50
N ASN A 200 -10.98 -3.52 4.42
CA ASN A 200 -9.65 -3.97 3.98
C ASN A 200 -9.68 -4.71 2.62
N GLU A 201 -10.51 -4.22 1.70
CA GLU A 201 -10.66 -4.70 0.32
C GLU A 201 -10.68 -3.52 -0.65
N PRO A 202 -10.11 -3.60 -1.86
CA PRO A 202 -9.31 -4.70 -2.40
C PRO A 202 -7.87 -4.72 -1.84
N TYR A 203 -7.56 -3.82 -0.90
CA TYR A 203 -6.25 -3.64 -0.30
C TYR A 203 -6.35 -3.73 1.22
N THR A 204 -5.33 -4.25 1.87
CA THR A 204 -5.21 -4.12 3.33
C THR A 204 -4.76 -2.71 3.70
N GLY A 205 -5.17 -2.19 4.87
CA GLY A 205 -4.63 -0.96 5.45
C GLY A 205 -3.39 -1.18 6.34
N GLN A 206 -2.80 -2.36 6.32
CA GLN A 206 -1.73 -2.80 7.22
C GLN A 206 -0.34 -2.70 6.57
N TYR A 207 0.01 -1.54 6.00
CA TYR A 207 1.33 -1.34 5.41
C TYR A 207 2.25 -0.56 6.34
N GLU A 208 3.31 -1.22 6.81
CA GLU A 208 4.35 -0.56 7.59
C GLU A 208 5.08 0.49 6.74
N GLY A 209 5.27 1.68 7.30
CA GLY A 209 5.94 2.81 6.64
C GLY A 209 5.06 3.67 5.73
N ASP A 210 3.81 3.27 5.45
CA ASP A 210 2.90 4.12 4.66
C ASP A 210 2.48 5.40 5.40
N THR A 211 1.70 6.27 4.73
CA THR A 211 1.32 7.57 5.28
C THR A 211 0.56 7.44 6.60
N LEU A 212 -0.41 6.52 6.68
CA LEU A 212 -1.20 6.36 7.90
C LEU A 212 -0.45 5.61 8.99
N TRP A 213 0.49 4.74 8.66
CA TRP A 213 1.39 4.16 9.63
C TRP A 213 2.24 5.25 10.29
N GLN A 214 2.90 6.11 9.50
CA GLN A 214 3.78 7.17 10.00
C GLN A 214 3.00 8.21 10.82
N HIS A 215 1.87 8.69 10.31
CA HIS A 215 1.16 9.82 10.91
C HIS A 215 0.03 9.41 11.87
N GLY A 216 -0.54 8.22 11.69
CA GLY A 216 -1.61 7.67 12.54
C GLY A 216 -1.08 6.68 13.57
N THR A 217 -0.64 5.51 13.10
CA THR A 217 -0.27 4.36 13.95
C THR A 217 0.89 4.68 14.89
N GLU A 218 2.01 5.20 14.37
CA GLU A 218 3.17 5.52 15.21
C GLU A 218 2.84 6.58 16.26
N ARG A 219 1.91 7.48 15.95
CA ARG A 219 1.52 8.61 16.80
C ARG A 219 0.38 8.31 17.76
N GLY A 220 -0.30 7.18 17.59
CA GLY A 220 -1.48 6.79 18.38
C GLY A 220 -2.72 7.65 18.10
N LEU A 221 -2.81 8.21 16.90
CA LEU A 221 -3.96 9.00 16.43
C LEU A 221 -4.95 8.11 15.70
N ALA A 222 -6.24 8.33 15.93
CA ALA A 222 -7.29 7.57 15.25
C ALA A 222 -7.23 7.84 13.74
N HIS A 223 -7.25 6.79 12.92
CA HIS A 223 -7.05 6.96 11.48
C HIS A 223 -7.78 5.90 10.66
N ALA A 224 -8.03 6.21 9.38
CA ALA A 224 -8.60 5.30 8.39
C ALA A 224 -8.33 5.82 6.97
N ILE A 225 -8.30 4.90 6.00
CA ILE A 225 -8.36 5.22 4.57
C ILE A 225 -9.78 4.98 4.09
N VAL A 226 -10.32 5.91 3.31
CA VAL A 226 -11.52 5.69 2.50
C VAL A 226 -11.10 5.54 1.04
N GLU A 227 -11.45 4.40 0.48
CA GLU A 227 -11.23 4.03 -0.92
C GLU A 227 -12.56 4.09 -1.66
N ILE A 228 -12.70 5.00 -2.62
CA ILE A 228 -13.95 5.13 -3.42
C ILE A 228 -13.72 4.54 -4.81
N ARG A 229 -14.67 3.74 -5.30
CA ARG A 229 -14.55 3.19 -6.66
C ARG A 229 -14.61 4.33 -7.67
N GLN A 230 -13.58 4.45 -8.50
CA GLN A 230 -13.31 5.67 -9.28
C GLN A 230 -14.40 6.00 -10.32
N ASP A 231 -15.17 5.03 -10.80
CA ASP A 231 -16.31 5.26 -11.69
C ASP A 231 -17.38 6.15 -11.04
N LEU A 232 -17.46 6.12 -9.70
CA LEU A 232 -18.44 6.87 -8.94
C LEU A 232 -18.01 8.31 -8.61
N ILE A 233 -16.76 8.68 -8.90
CA ILE A 233 -16.19 10.00 -8.59
C ILE A 233 -15.36 10.58 -9.75
N ARG A 234 -15.45 9.99 -10.94
CA ARG A 234 -14.73 10.46 -12.13
C ARG A 234 -15.21 11.84 -12.60
N ASP A 235 -16.50 12.12 -12.43
CA ASP A 235 -17.12 13.38 -12.78
C ASP A 235 -17.54 14.19 -11.55
N GLU A 236 -17.87 15.46 -11.80
CA GLU A 236 -18.25 16.42 -10.76
C GLU A 236 -19.50 16.00 -9.97
N ALA A 237 -20.49 15.39 -10.65
CA ALA A 237 -21.72 14.97 -10.00
C ALA A 237 -21.46 13.84 -8.99
N GLY A 238 -20.65 12.85 -9.38
CA GLY A 238 -20.21 11.78 -8.51
C GLY A 238 -19.39 12.27 -7.32
N GLN A 239 -18.48 13.22 -7.56
CA GLN A 239 -17.68 13.86 -6.50
C GLN A 239 -18.55 14.57 -5.48
N GLU A 240 -19.57 15.31 -5.92
CA GLU A 240 -20.50 16.01 -5.03
C GLU A 240 -21.34 15.04 -4.19
N VAL A 241 -21.87 13.98 -4.82
CA VAL A 241 -22.64 12.93 -4.13
C VAL A 241 -21.80 12.27 -3.04
N TRP A 242 -20.56 11.88 -3.36
CA TRP A 242 -19.67 11.22 -2.39
C TRP A 242 -19.18 12.17 -1.30
N ALA A 243 -18.80 13.39 -1.64
CA ALA A 243 -18.37 14.38 -0.65
C ALA A 243 -19.50 14.71 0.33
N THR A 244 -20.73 14.93 -0.16
CA THR A 244 -21.91 15.17 0.69
C THR A 244 -22.21 13.98 1.59
N ARG A 245 -22.17 12.75 1.06
CA ARG A 245 -22.39 11.53 1.84
C ARG A 245 -21.35 11.38 2.94
N LEU A 246 -20.06 11.46 2.60
CA LEU A 246 -18.97 11.33 3.57
C LEU A 246 -19.01 12.46 4.60
N ALA A 247 -19.32 13.70 4.21
CA ALA A 247 -19.46 14.81 5.14
C ALA A 247 -20.57 14.53 6.18
N ARG A 248 -21.71 13.98 5.78
CA ARG A 248 -22.79 13.60 6.71
C ARG A 248 -22.31 12.52 7.69
N VAL A 249 -21.67 11.47 7.18
CA VAL A 249 -21.14 10.36 8.00
C VAL A 249 -20.09 10.88 9.00
N LEU A 250 -19.14 11.68 8.53
CA LEU A 250 -18.04 12.19 9.36
C LEU A 250 -18.52 13.21 10.39
N ARG A 251 -19.53 14.04 10.11
CA ARG A 251 -20.13 14.92 11.14
C ARG A 251 -20.70 14.12 12.32
N ALA A 252 -21.31 12.97 12.05
CA ALA A 252 -21.80 12.09 13.12
C ALA A 252 -20.64 11.48 13.93
N LEU A 253 -19.52 11.17 13.28
CA LEU A 253 -18.33 10.63 13.94
C LEU A 253 -17.59 11.67 14.78
N LEU A 254 -17.39 12.89 14.27
CA LEU A 254 -16.63 13.94 14.97
C LEU A 254 -17.30 14.42 16.27
N ALA A 255 -18.56 14.08 16.50
CA ALA A 255 -19.22 14.29 17.78
C ALA A 255 -18.78 13.29 18.89
N ARG A 256 -18.01 12.26 18.53
CA ARG A 256 -17.56 11.22 19.45
C ARG A 256 -16.30 11.62 20.23
N PRO A 257 -16.34 11.58 21.57
CA PRO A 257 -15.21 12.01 22.40
C PRO A 257 -14.01 11.04 22.38
N ASP A 258 -14.20 9.78 21.97
CA ASP A 258 -13.12 8.78 21.92
C ASP A 258 -12.14 8.98 20.75
N LEU A 259 -12.55 9.70 19.70
CA LEU A 259 -11.72 10.01 18.54
C LEU A 259 -10.54 10.92 18.88
N THR A 260 -10.70 11.81 19.87
CA THR A 260 -9.69 12.80 20.26
C THR A 260 -8.77 12.29 21.37
N LEU A 261 -8.92 11.04 21.82
CA LEU A 261 -8.02 10.44 22.79
C LEU A 261 -6.71 10.02 22.11
N ASN A 262 -5.59 9.98 22.83
CA ASN A 262 -4.37 9.34 22.32
C ASN A 262 -4.40 7.85 22.69
N PHE A 263 -4.23 6.95 21.71
CA PHE A 263 -4.32 5.50 21.92
C PHE A 263 -3.38 5.00 23.02
N ARG A 264 -2.19 5.60 23.14
CA ARG A 264 -1.20 5.26 24.18
C ARG A 264 -1.68 5.62 25.58
N THR A 265 -2.57 6.60 25.71
CA THR A 265 -3.19 7.02 26.97
C THR A 265 -4.40 6.15 27.33
N VAL A 266 -5.17 5.70 26.32
CA VAL A 266 -6.35 4.84 26.50
C VAL A 266 -5.96 3.43 26.96
N VAL A 267 -4.95 2.82 26.33
CA VAL A 267 -4.44 1.49 26.71
C VAL A 267 -3.77 1.50 28.11
N GLY A 268 -3.27 2.66 28.55
CA GLY A 268 -2.65 2.82 29.87
C GLY A 268 -3.62 3.04 31.04
N GLN A 269 -4.86 3.49 30.80
CA GLN A 269 -5.83 3.81 31.87
C GLN A 269 -7.02 2.86 31.95
N GLN A 270 -7.37 2.18 30.88
CA GLN A 270 -8.39 1.13 30.90
C GLN A 270 -7.82 -0.07 30.14
N GLY A 271 -7.50 -1.14 30.88
CA GLY A 271 -7.31 -2.43 30.26
C GLY A 271 -8.45 -2.71 29.29
N VAL A 272 -8.14 -3.37 28.16
CA VAL A 272 -9.09 -3.71 27.10
C VAL A 272 -10.44 -4.10 27.70
N PRO A 273 -11.55 -3.39 27.39
CA PRO A 273 -12.85 -3.72 27.97
C PRO A 273 -13.21 -5.18 27.62
N ALA A 274 -13.29 -6.03 28.64
CA ALA A 274 -13.80 -7.37 28.51
C ALA A 274 -15.31 -7.29 28.24
N GLY A 275 -15.75 -7.56 27.00
CA GLY A 275 -17.18 -7.61 26.71
C GLY A 275 -17.64 -7.33 25.26
N LEU A 276 -16.78 -7.41 24.25
CA LEU A 276 -17.27 -7.55 22.86
C LEU A 276 -17.70 -9.01 22.64
N PRO A 277 -18.91 -9.28 22.10
CA PRO A 277 -19.32 -10.64 21.78
C PRO A 277 -18.32 -11.22 20.76
N PRO A 278 -18.04 -12.54 20.81
CA PRO A 278 -17.14 -13.17 19.87
C PRO A 278 -17.62 -12.92 18.45
N ALA A 279 -16.74 -12.40 17.60
CA ALA A 279 -16.95 -12.39 16.17
C ALA A 279 -17.32 -13.81 15.73
N GLY A 280 -18.46 -13.96 15.03
CA GLY A 280 -18.78 -15.18 14.29
C GLY A 280 -17.61 -15.53 13.36
N PRO A 281 -17.50 -16.80 12.93
CA PRO A 281 -16.23 -17.40 12.50
C PRO A 281 -15.65 -16.67 11.30
N ALA A 282 -14.69 -15.79 11.58
CA ALA A 282 -13.73 -15.30 10.61
C ALA A 282 -12.61 -16.34 10.50
N GLY A 283 -12.16 -16.57 9.27
CA GLY A 283 -11.02 -17.42 8.95
C GLY A 283 -9.75 -17.03 9.73
N PRO A 284 -8.72 -17.88 9.73
CA PRO A 284 -7.71 -17.90 10.79
C PRO A 284 -6.89 -16.62 10.82
N ALA A 285 -7.22 -15.73 11.76
CA ALA A 285 -6.42 -14.57 12.14
C ALA A 285 -5.26 -15.02 13.04
N ARG A 286 -4.03 -14.65 12.65
CA ARG A 286 -2.81 -14.85 13.45
C ARG A 286 -2.52 -13.60 14.28
N HIS A 287 -2.06 -13.84 15.51
CA HIS A 287 -1.72 -12.86 16.54
C HIS A 287 -0.72 -11.77 16.10
N ILE A 288 -1.01 -10.52 16.46
CA ILE A 288 -0.09 -9.37 16.43
C ILE A 288 0.80 -9.45 17.68
N ARG A 289 2.13 -9.57 17.52
CA ARG A 289 3.13 -9.48 18.60
C ARG A 289 3.42 -8.01 18.93
N GLU A 290 3.43 -7.66 20.22
CA GLU A 290 3.99 -6.39 20.73
C GLU A 290 5.51 -6.33 20.49
N LYS A 291 6.00 -5.15 20.08
CA LYS A 291 7.39 -4.86 19.65
C LYS A 291 7.98 -5.99 18.80
N ALA A 292 7.64 -6.08 17.51
CA ALA A 292 8.18 -7.14 16.67
C ALA A 292 9.65 -6.90 16.31
N GLN A 293 10.54 -7.19 17.26
CA GLN A 293 11.75 -7.95 16.97
C GLN A 293 11.35 -9.02 15.94
N MET A 294 12.06 -9.12 14.80
CA MET A 294 11.80 -10.10 13.74
C MET A 294 11.23 -11.37 14.38
N PRO A 295 10.00 -11.83 14.02
CA PRO A 295 9.35 -12.89 14.77
C PRO A 295 10.32 -14.03 15.00
N THR A 296 10.76 -14.16 16.25
CA THR A 296 11.66 -15.20 16.67
C THR A 296 10.82 -16.46 16.83
N PHE A 297 10.97 -17.34 15.84
CA PHE A 297 10.56 -18.73 15.92
C PHE A 297 11.75 -19.51 16.47
N ASP A 298 11.47 -20.50 17.32
CA ASP A 298 12.45 -21.54 17.61
C ASP A 298 12.83 -22.25 16.30
N ASP A 299 14.01 -22.86 16.27
CA ASP A 299 14.58 -23.41 15.05
C ASP A 299 13.67 -24.46 14.38
N LYS A 300 12.91 -25.21 15.19
CA LYS A 300 11.97 -26.21 14.68
C LYS A 300 10.78 -25.53 13.99
N THR A 301 10.12 -24.58 14.67
CA THR A 301 9.00 -23.82 14.08
C THR A 301 9.43 -23.06 12.83
N ARG A 302 10.62 -22.45 12.84
CA ARG A 302 11.20 -21.77 11.67
C ARG A 302 11.36 -22.73 10.49
N ALA A 303 11.98 -23.89 10.73
CA ALA A 303 12.18 -24.91 9.71
C ALA A 303 10.84 -25.41 9.14
N GLU A 304 9.81 -25.58 9.97
CA GLU A 304 8.47 -25.98 9.51
C GLU A 304 7.82 -24.93 8.58
N ILE A 305 7.95 -23.64 8.93
CA ILE A 305 7.44 -22.51 8.13
C ILE A 305 8.18 -22.41 6.80
N GLU A 306 9.51 -22.44 6.83
CA GLU A 306 10.35 -22.36 5.63
C GLU A 306 10.08 -23.56 4.70
N ALA A 307 9.97 -24.76 5.26
CA ALA A 307 9.62 -25.95 4.50
C ALA A 307 8.20 -25.86 3.90
N ALA A 308 7.22 -25.29 4.61
CA ALA A 308 5.87 -25.07 4.09
C ALA A 308 5.87 -24.05 2.94
N ALA A 309 6.59 -22.94 3.09
CA ALA A 309 6.75 -21.94 2.04
C ALA A 309 7.46 -22.51 0.81
N PHE A 310 8.53 -23.30 1.00
CA PHE A 310 9.24 -23.97 -0.08
C PHE A 310 8.34 -24.97 -0.82
N ARG A 311 7.58 -25.81 -0.10
CA ARG A 311 6.58 -26.71 -0.73
C ARG A 311 5.53 -25.94 -1.54
N LYS A 312 5.07 -24.78 -1.05
CA LYS A 312 4.13 -23.92 -1.78
C LYS A 312 4.75 -23.35 -3.06
N LEU A 313 6.01 -22.91 -3.01
CA LEU A 313 6.77 -22.48 -4.18
C LEU A 313 6.88 -23.60 -5.23
N LEU A 314 7.25 -24.82 -4.81
CA LEU A 314 7.33 -25.96 -5.73
C LEU A 314 5.98 -26.26 -6.38
N SER A 315 4.91 -26.29 -5.59
CA SER A 315 3.55 -26.49 -6.11
C SER A 315 3.18 -25.43 -7.15
N HIS A 316 3.46 -24.16 -6.87
CA HIS A 316 3.23 -23.07 -7.80
C HIS A 316 4.03 -23.21 -9.11
N LEU A 317 5.32 -23.53 -9.02
CA LEU A 317 6.20 -23.70 -10.19
C LEU A 317 5.86 -24.94 -11.04
N ARG A 318 5.28 -25.98 -10.44
CA ARG A 318 4.80 -27.18 -11.15
C ARG A 318 3.52 -26.91 -11.94
N GLN A 319 2.64 -26.04 -11.42
CA GLN A 319 1.43 -25.61 -12.12
C GLN A 319 1.73 -24.64 -13.28
N ARG A 320 2.79 -23.85 -13.15
CA ARG A 320 3.22 -22.86 -14.15
C ARG A 320 4.19 -23.45 -15.18
N THR A 321 3.73 -24.45 -15.95
CA THR A 321 4.52 -25.07 -17.04
C THR A 321 4.80 -24.11 -18.20
N ASP A 322 4.03 -23.03 -18.32
CA ASP A 322 4.26 -21.92 -19.23
C ASP A 322 5.57 -21.16 -18.93
N VAL A 323 6.00 -21.12 -17.67
CA VAL A 323 7.21 -20.42 -17.24
C VAL A 323 8.43 -21.32 -17.47
N GLN A 324 9.22 -21.04 -18.51
CA GLN A 324 10.40 -21.83 -18.85
C GLN A 324 11.59 -21.48 -17.95
N ASN A 325 12.51 -22.43 -17.76
CA ASN A 325 13.70 -22.20 -16.92
C ASN A 325 14.58 -21.06 -17.44
N ILE A 326 14.68 -20.88 -18.76
CA ILE A 326 15.48 -19.79 -19.35
C ILE A 326 14.90 -18.41 -19.02
N ASP A 327 13.57 -18.29 -18.90
CA ASP A 327 12.92 -17.05 -18.49
C ASP A 327 13.18 -16.75 -17.02
N LEU A 328 13.10 -17.77 -16.15
CA LEU A 328 13.46 -17.63 -14.74
C LEU A 328 14.92 -17.21 -14.56
N MET A 329 15.84 -17.81 -15.31
CA MET A 329 17.25 -17.42 -15.28
C MET A 329 17.45 -15.96 -15.74
N ASN A 330 16.81 -15.56 -16.84
CA ASN A 330 16.92 -14.21 -17.39
C ASN A 330 16.33 -13.12 -16.48
N LEU A 331 15.29 -13.44 -15.72
CA LEU A 331 14.56 -12.48 -14.88
C LEU A 331 15.04 -12.44 -13.43
N ALA A 332 15.36 -13.60 -12.85
CA ALA A 332 15.54 -13.77 -11.41
C ALA A 332 16.88 -14.42 -11.02
N GLY A 333 17.70 -14.84 -11.99
CA GLY A 333 19.02 -15.43 -11.72
C GLY A 333 19.01 -16.85 -11.15
N PHE A 334 17.83 -17.49 -11.04
CA PHE A 334 17.70 -18.91 -10.66
C PHE A 334 16.57 -19.57 -11.43
N CYS A 335 16.54 -20.91 -11.46
CA CYS A 335 15.43 -21.68 -12.05
C CYS A 335 15.16 -22.96 -11.26
N ARG A 336 14.25 -23.80 -11.74
CA ARG A 336 13.91 -25.10 -11.10
C ARG A 336 15.14 -26.01 -10.92
N ASN A 337 16.08 -25.98 -11.87
CA ASN A 337 17.32 -26.77 -11.73
C ASN A 337 18.24 -26.24 -10.62
N CYS A 338 18.23 -24.92 -10.35
CA CYS A 338 18.95 -24.34 -9.22
C CYS A 338 18.35 -24.83 -7.90
N LEU A 339 17.01 -24.83 -7.80
CA LEU A 339 16.31 -25.38 -6.63
C LEU A 339 16.63 -26.86 -6.41
N ALA A 340 16.76 -27.64 -7.47
CA ALA A 340 17.12 -29.05 -7.39
C ALA A 340 18.54 -29.24 -6.85
N ASN A 341 19.49 -28.42 -7.31
CA ASN A 341 20.86 -28.44 -6.79
C ASN A 341 20.89 -28.05 -5.30
N TRP A 342 20.20 -26.98 -4.90
CA TRP A 342 20.15 -26.56 -3.49
C TRP A 342 19.50 -27.62 -2.60
N TYR A 343 18.44 -28.27 -3.08
CA TYR A 343 17.79 -29.36 -2.34
C TYR A 343 18.73 -30.56 -2.18
N GLN A 344 19.47 -30.91 -3.24
CA GLN A 344 20.49 -31.96 -3.20
C GLN A 344 21.62 -31.63 -2.21
N GLU A 345 22.16 -30.42 -2.29
CA GLU A 345 23.22 -29.94 -1.38
C GLU A 345 22.75 -29.98 0.07
N ALA A 346 21.52 -29.53 0.35
CA ALA A 346 20.94 -29.58 1.69
C ALA A 346 20.72 -31.02 2.20
N ALA A 347 20.22 -31.94 1.35
CA ALA A 347 20.04 -33.34 1.71
C ALA A 347 21.39 -34.03 2.03
N ASN A 348 22.39 -33.80 1.17
CA ASN A 348 23.72 -34.37 1.35
C ASN A 348 24.41 -33.82 2.62
N ALA A 349 24.20 -32.54 2.95
CA ALA A 349 24.75 -31.92 4.15
C ALA A 349 24.22 -32.54 5.45
N VAL A 350 23.03 -33.15 5.42
CA VAL A 350 22.45 -33.88 6.57
C VAL A 350 22.63 -35.41 6.45
N GLY A 351 23.55 -35.86 5.60
CA GLY A 351 23.89 -37.28 5.42
C GLY A 351 22.86 -38.10 4.64
N GLN A 352 21.87 -37.46 4.01
CA GLN A 352 20.92 -38.10 3.12
C GLN A 352 21.43 -37.99 1.69
N MET A 353 22.11 -39.04 1.21
CA MET A 353 22.62 -39.04 -0.16
C MET A 353 21.47 -38.98 -1.16
N LEU A 354 21.43 -37.89 -1.93
CA LEU A 354 20.45 -37.67 -2.98
C LEU A 354 21.18 -37.45 -4.31
N SER A 355 20.80 -38.20 -5.35
CA SER A 355 21.31 -37.98 -6.69
C SER A 355 20.68 -36.75 -7.34
N LYS A 356 21.31 -36.27 -8.41
CA LYS A 356 20.85 -35.07 -9.13
C LYS A 356 19.50 -35.30 -9.81
N ASP A 357 19.25 -36.53 -10.28
CA ASP A 357 18.01 -36.89 -10.95
C ASP A 357 16.87 -37.07 -9.95
N GLU A 358 17.13 -37.66 -8.78
CA GLU A 358 16.15 -37.72 -7.68
C GLU A 358 15.78 -36.33 -7.17
N ALA A 359 16.77 -35.45 -6.98
CA ALA A 359 16.53 -34.06 -6.57
C ALA A 359 15.66 -33.31 -7.59
N ARG A 360 15.92 -33.51 -8.89
CA ARG A 360 15.07 -32.94 -9.94
C ARG A 360 13.68 -33.54 -9.90
N GLU A 361 13.53 -34.85 -9.79
CA GLU A 361 12.22 -35.47 -9.68
C GLU A 361 11.41 -34.91 -8.51
N ILE A 362 12.06 -34.69 -7.36
CA ILE A 362 11.45 -34.00 -6.22
C ILE A 362 11.03 -32.59 -6.59
N ILE A 363 11.84 -31.78 -7.26
CA ILE A 363 11.45 -30.40 -7.63
C ILE A 363 10.32 -30.37 -8.67
N TYR A 364 10.44 -31.15 -9.74
CA TYR A 364 9.50 -31.15 -10.87
C TYR A 364 8.22 -31.96 -10.58
N GLY A 365 8.22 -32.82 -9.56
CA GLY A 365 7.09 -33.68 -9.20
C GLY A 365 6.88 -34.85 -10.17
N MET A 366 7.82 -35.10 -11.07
CA MET A 366 7.90 -36.23 -12.01
C MET A 366 9.33 -36.34 -12.55
N PRO A 367 9.72 -37.47 -13.17
CA PRO A 367 11.03 -37.62 -13.77
C PRO A 367 11.35 -36.46 -14.73
N TYR A 368 12.56 -35.88 -14.60
CA TYR A 368 12.92 -34.67 -15.35
C TYR A 368 12.78 -34.87 -16.86
N LYS A 369 13.20 -36.03 -17.38
CA LYS A 369 13.07 -36.36 -18.81
C LYS A 369 11.62 -36.31 -19.30
N ASP A 370 10.67 -36.77 -18.48
CA ASP A 370 9.24 -36.73 -18.81
C ASP A 370 8.72 -35.30 -18.78
N TRP A 371 9.16 -34.50 -17.81
CA TRP A 371 8.82 -33.07 -17.76
C TRP A 371 9.36 -32.32 -18.97
N GLN A 372 10.61 -32.59 -19.38
CA GLN A 372 11.21 -31.99 -20.57
C GLN A 372 10.40 -32.35 -21.83
N ALA A 373 10.07 -33.63 -22.00
CA ALA A 373 9.30 -34.10 -23.15
C ALA A 373 7.89 -33.49 -23.22
N LYS A 374 7.24 -33.25 -22.07
CA LYS A 374 5.87 -32.73 -22.01
C LYS A 374 5.78 -31.20 -22.08
N TYR A 375 6.73 -30.49 -21.48
CA TYR A 375 6.54 -29.06 -21.16
C TYR A 375 7.70 -28.16 -21.55
N GLN A 376 8.90 -28.70 -21.82
CA GLN A 376 10.03 -27.86 -22.19
C GLN A 376 9.91 -27.44 -23.66
N LYS A 377 9.97 -26.13 -23.89
CA LYS A 377 10.01 -25.55 -25.23
C LYS A 377 11.46 -25.20 -25.60
N GLU A 378 11.75 -25.21 -26.89
CA GLU A 378 13.04 -24.72 -27.37
C GLU A 378 13.15 -23.23 -27.09
N ALA A 379 14.30 -22.80 -26.56
CA ALA A 379 14.57 -21.39 -26.30
C ALA A 379 14.73 -20.62 -27.61
N THR A 380 14.08 -19.46 -27.72
CA THR A 380 14.22 -18.59 -28.89
C THR A 380 15.62 -17.96 -28.95
N PRO A 381 16.08 -17.51 -30.13
CA PRO A 381 17.35 -16.79 -30.27
C PRO A 381 17.48 -15.60 -29.31
N GLU A 382 16.38 -14.89 -29.06
CA GLU A 382 16.34 -13.73 -28.15
C GLU A 382 16.50 -14.15 -26.69
N GLN A 383 15.86 -15.25 -26.28
CA GLN A 383 16.02 -15.80 -24.93
C GLN A 383 17.46 -16.28 -24.69
N LYS A 384 18.06 -16.94 -25.70
CA LYS A 384 19.48 -17.36 -25.68
C LYS A 384 20.42 -16.15 -25.59
N ALA A 385 20.18 -15.11 -26.39
CA ALA A 385 20.99 -13.88 -26.37
C ALA A 385 20.89 -13.12 -25.03
N ARG A 386 19.70 -13.07 -24.41
CA ARG A 386 19.52 -12.50 -23.07
C ARG A 386 20.24 -13.33 -22.02
N PHE A 387 20.18 -14.65 -22.12
CA PHE A 387 20.85 -15.55 -21.19
C PHE A 387 22.37 -15.40 -21.24
N GLU A 388 22.96 -15.28 -22.42
CA GLU A 388 24.40 -15.04 -22.57
C GLU A 388 24.83 -13.69 -21.97
N LYS A 389 23.99 -12.65 -22.08
CA LYS A 389 24.25 -11.33 -21.45
C LYS A 389 24.02 -11.32 -19.94
N ALA A 390 23.13 -12.19 -19.44
CA ALA A 390 22.75 -12.29 -18.05
C ALA A 390 23.61 -13.30 -17.27
N LYS A 391 24.54 -14.01 -17.92
CA LYS A 391 25.48 -14.90 -17.24
C LYS A 391 26.19 -14.11 -16.14
N PRO A 392 26.05 -14.50 -14.86
CA PRO A 392 26.92 -14.00 -13.82
C PRO A 392 28.36 -14.32 -14.25
N HIS A 393 29.28 -13.35 -14.20
CA HIS A 393 30.69 -13.67 -14.18
C HIS A 393 30.89 -14.67 -13.04
N GLN A 394 31.43 -15.85 -13.36
CA GLN A 394 31.66 -16.90 -12.39
C GLN A 394 32.47 -16.33 -11.21
N HIS A 395 31.93 -16.50 -10.00
CA HIS A 395 32.71 -16.39 -8.77
C HIS A 395 33.56 -17.65 -8.59
#